data_AF-A0A3B4A7N5-F1
#
_entry.id   AF-A0A3B4A7N5-F1
#
_cell.length_a   1.000
_cell.length_b   1.000
_cell.length_c   1.000
_cell.angle_alpha   90.00
_cell.angle_beta   90.00
_cell.angle_gamma   90.00
#
_symmetry.space_group_name_H-M   'P 1'
#
loop_
_entity.id
_entity.type
_entity.pdbx_description
1 polymer ?
#
loop_
_entity_poly.entity_id
_entity_poly.type
_entity_poly.pdbx_seq_one_letter_code
_entity_poly.pdbx_strand_id
1 'polypeptide(L)'
;SLPPLHPLLSPPSSLPLTFLRRCSPAQPFTPFWFTVEPQDVVATRGSPALLNCSAHSGAASSPVRIEWKKDGTFLSPAADDRRQVLPDGSLLFTHVVHSKHNKPDEGMYQCVATMDSLGSISSRTARLSVAGQSHTCS
;
A
#
# COMPACT_ATOMS: atom_id res chain seq x y z
N SER A 1 -7.20 -28.01 -78.51
CA SER A 1 -5.94 -27.80 -77.77
C SER A 1 -6.27 -27.46 -76.33
N LEU A 2 -6.24 -28.46 -75.45
CA LEU A 2 -6.51 -28.31 -74.02
C LEU A 2 -5.25 -27.78 -73.31
N PRO A 3 -5.34 -26.83 -72.36
CA PRO A 3 -4.20 -26.46 -71.53
C PRO A 3 -3.89 -27.58 -70.50
N PRO A 4 -2.62 -27.73 -70.06
CA PRO A 4 -2.26 -28.73 -69.07
C PRO A 4 -2.74 -28.32 -67.67
N LEU A 5 -3.24 -29.28 -66.90
CA LEU A 5 -3.62 -29.10 -65.49
C LEU A 5 -2.37 -28.78 -64.65
N HIS A 6 -2.48 -27.73 -63.82
CA HIS A 6 -1.51 -27.39 -62.78
C HIS A 6 -1.40 -28.54 -61.75
N PRO A 7 -0.20 -28.89 -61.26
CA PRO A 7 -0.09 -29.73 -60.08
C PRO A 7 -0.48 -28.91 -58.85
N LEU A 8 -1.44 -29.42 -58.08
CA LEU A 8 -1.73 -28.97 -56.72
C LEU A 8 -0.51 -29.25 -55.85
N LEU A 9 0.27 -28.22 -55.54
CA LEU A 9 1.38 -28.34 -54.60
C LEU A 9 0.79 -28.38 -53.18
N SER A 10 0.79 -29.59 -52.61
CA SER A 10 0.47 -29.85 -51.21
C SER A 10 1.28 -28.96 -50.25
N PRO A 11 0.71 -28.50 -49.13
CA PRO A 11 1.46 -27.76 -48.13
C PRO A 11 2.58 -28.65 -47.54
N PRO A 12 3.80 -28.14 -47.34
CA PRO A 12 4.84 -28.93 -46.69
C PRO A 12 4.41 -29.20 -45.24
N SER A 13 4.23 -30.48 -44.95
CA SER A 13 4.15 -31.07 -43.63
C SER A 13 5.38 -30.70 -42.80
N SER A 14 5.17 -30.54 -41.49
CA SER A 14 6.19 -30.43 -40.42
C SER A 14 7.04 -29.15 -40.40
N LEU A 15 6.52 -28.14 -39.69
CA LEU A 15 7.41 -27.23 -38.96
C LEU A 15 8.23 -28.05 -37.95
N PRO A 16 9.55 -27.84 -37.84
CA PRO A 16 10.35 -28.57 -36.87
C PRO A 16 9.93 -28.13 -35.46
N LEU A 17 9.78 -29.11 -34.55
CA LEU A 17 9.46 -28.91 -33.12
C LEU A 17 10.45 -27.99 -32.37
N THR A 18 11.52 -27.53 -33.03
CA THR A 18 12.50 -26.56 -32.53
C THR A 18 11.95 -25.14 -32.35
N PHE A 19 10.74 -24.83 -32.84
CA PHE A 19 10.08 -23.53 -32.58
C PHE A 19 9.00 -23.57 -31.48
N LEU A 20 9.01 -24.57 -30.59
CA LEU A 20 8.32 -24.40 -29.32
C LEU A 20 9.05 -23.31 -28.52
N ARG A 21 8.62 -22.05 -28.71
CA ARG A 21 9.02 -20.91 -27.88
C ARG A 21 8.66 -21.28 -26.45
N ARG A 22 9.64 -21.78 -25.72
CA ARG A 22 9.49 -22.20 -24.33
C ARG A 22 9.04 -20.96 -23.58
N CYS A 23 7.78 -20.94 -23.19
CA CYS A 23 7.29 -19.90 -22.30
C CYS A 23 8.13 -20.06 -21.03
N SER A 24 8.96 -19.07 -20.71
CA SER A 24 9.63 -19.03 -19.42
C SER A 24 8.55 -19.21 -18.35
N PRO A 25 8.78 -20.02 -17.30
CA PRO A 25 7.83 -20.04 -16.19
C PRO A 25 7.64 -18.60 -15.74
N ALA A 26 6.42 -18.09 -15.89
CA ALA A 26 6.06 -16.78 -15.34
C ALA A 26 6.40 -16.84 -13.85
N GLN A 27 7.15 -15.86 -13.34
CA GLN A 27 7.40 -15.79 -11.91
C GLN A 27 6.04 -15.85 -11.19
N PRO A 28 5.92 -16.65 -10.12
CA PRO A 28 4.67 -16.72 -9.37
C PRO A 28 4.33 -15.31 -8.88
N PHE A 29 3.14 -14.82 -9.21
CA PHE A 29 2.63 -13.58 -8.66
C PHE A 29 2.48 -13.76 -7.15
N THR A 30 3.27 -13.02 -6.38
CA THR A 30 3.11 -12.98 -4.92
C THR A 30 2.12 -11.89 -4.59
N PRO A 31 0.93 -12.22 -4.06
CA PRO A 31 -0.04 -11.19 -3.70
C PRO A 31 0.51 -10.34 -2.55
N PHE A 32 0.27 -9.03 -2.61
CA PHE A 32 0.66 -8.07 -1.58
C PHE A 32 -0.44 -7.01 -1.45
N TRP A 33 -1.05 -6.88 -0.26
CA TRP A 33 -2.26 -6.07 -0.06
C TRP A 33 -2.39 -5.57 1.38
N PHE A 34 -3.22 -4.54 1.57
CA PHE A 34 -3.63 -4.10 2.90
C PHE A 34 -4.78 -4.96 3.42
N THR A 35 -4.66 -5.46 4.64
CA THR A 35 -5.75 -6.12 5.37
C THR A 35 -6.57 -5.11 6.17
N VAL A 36 -5.95 -4.03 6.61
CA VAL A 36 -6.62 -2.88 7.25
C VAL A 36 -6.02 -1.61 6.68
N GLU A 37 -6.88 -0.70 6.25
CA GLU A 37 -6.51 0.63 5.79
C GLU A 37 -7.05 1.71 6.71
N PRO A 38 -6.34 2.84 6.87
CA PRO A 38 -6.75 3.87 7.82
C PRO A 38 -8.04 4.56 7.40
N GLN A 39 -8.78 5.01 8.41
CA GLN A 39 -10.00 5.80 8.26
C GLN A 39 -9.81 7.17 8.89
N ASP A 40 -10.65 8.12 8.49
CA ASP A 40 -10.67 9.45 9.08
C ASP A 40 -10.98 9.36 10.59
N VAL A 41 -10.23 10.10 11.39
CA VAL A 41 -10.36 10.13 12.85
C VAL A 41 -10.55 11.58 13.31
N VAL A 42 -11.56 11.78 14.15
CA VAL A 42 -11.76 13.03 14.89
C VAL A 42 -11.33 12.79 16.33
N ALA A 43 -10.19 13.34 16.71
CA ALA A 43 -9.64 13.19 18.05
C ALA A 43 -10.07 14.34 18.97
N THR A 44 -9.96 14.12 20.28
CA THR A 44 -10.05 15.20 21.27
C THR A 44 -8.64 15.63 21.67
N ARG A 45 -8.43 16.94 21.87
CA ARG A 45 -7.15 17.48 22.33
C ARG A 45 -6.69 16.75 23.61
N GLY A 46 -5.44 16.32 23.64
CA GLY A 46 -4.81 15.64 24.77
C GLY A 46 -5.21 14.17 24.93
N SER A 47 -6.19 13.69 24.17
CA SER A 47 -6.59 12.28 24.16
C SER A 47 -5.73 11.48 23.18
N PRO A 48 -5.59 10.16 23.39
CA PRO A 48 -4.94 9.29 22.41
C PRO A 48 -5.75 9.20 21.11
N ALA A 49 -5.07 8.94 20.01
CA ALA A 49 -5.68 8.67 18.71
C ALA A 49 -4.94 7.53 18.01
N LEU A 50 -5.67 6.73 17.23
CA LEU A 50 -5.13 5.55 16.55
C LEU A 50 -5.55 5.56 15.08
N LEU A 51 -4.57 5.44 14.19
CA LEU A 51 -4.78 5.20 12.76
C LEU A 51 -4.38 3.76 12.47
N ASN A 52 -5.38 2.91 12.21
CA ASN A 52 -5.14 1.50 11.98
C ASN A 52 -4.52 1.25 10.60
N CYS A 53 -3.51 0.40 10.53
CA CYS A 53 -2.97 -0.11 9.28
C CYS A 53 -2.33 -1.47 9.48
N SER A 54 -2.61 -2.39 8.55
CA SER A 54 -1.91 -3.67 8.48
C SER A 54 -1.87 -4.15 7.03
N ALA A 55 -0.79 -4.82 6.66
CA ALA A 55 -0.62 -5.39 5.32
C ALA A 55 -0.07 -6.81 5.38
N HIS A 56 -0.36 -7.59 4.36
CA HIS A 56 0.02 -8.99 4.27
C HIS A 56 0.52 -9.33 2.86
N SER A 57 1.37 -10.34 2.77
CA SER A 57 1.80 -10.89 1.49
C SER A 57 1.63 -12.40 1.47
N GLY A 58 1.51 -12.96 0.27
CA GLY A 58 1.51 -14.41 0.07
C GLY A 58 2.89 -15.05 0.25
N ALA A 59 3.96 -14.26 0.40
CA ALA A 59 5.31 -14.76 0.60
C ALA A 59 5.61 -14.87 2.10
N ALA A 60 5.61 -16.09 2.63
CA ALA A 60 5.87 -16.36 4.04
C ALA A 60 7.29 -15.98 4.51
N SER A 61 8.25 -15.80 3.59
CA SER A 61 9.67 -15.63 3.89
C SER A 61 10.13 -14.19 4.09
N SER A 62 9.29 -13.18 3.84
CA SER A 62 9.70 -11.77 3.90
C SER A 62 8.72 -10.96 4.76
N PRO A 63 9.19 -10.30 5.83
CA PRO A 63 8.32 -9.46 6.65
C PRO A 63 7.91 -8.20 5.88
N VAL A 64 6.68 -7.73 6.12
CA VAL A 64 6.21 -6.44 5.60
C VAL A 64 6.62 -5.35 6.57
N ARG A 65 7.32 -4.32 6.08
CA ARG A 65 7.65 -3.11 6.84
C ARG A 65 6.55 -2.07 6.63
N ILE A 66 6.04 -1.50 7.73
CA ILE A 66 5.06 -0.42 7.68
C ILE A 66 5.72 0.91 8.06
N GLU A 67 5.48 1.92 7.24
CA GLU A 67 5.90 3.30 7.45
C GLU A 67 4.71 4.24 7.24
N TRP A 68 4.78 5.45 7.78
CA TRP A 68 3.69 6.42 7.69
C TRP A 68 4.15 7.71 7.03
N LYS A 69 3.29 8.26 6.18
CA LYS A 69 3.41 9.62 5.66
C LYS A 69 2.37 10.52 6.32
N LYS A 70 2.77 11.76 6.59
CA LYS A 70 1.89 12.88 6.92
C LYS A 70 2.08 13.97 5.89
N ASP A 71 1.00 14.39 5.25
CA ASP A 71 0.99 15.45 4.25
C ASP A 71 2.02 15.20 3.13
N GLY A 72 2.17 13.93 2.74
CA GLY A 72 3.11 13.48 1.71
C GLY A 72 4.54 13.21 2.18
N THR A 73 4.91 13.61 3.39
CA THR A 73 6.27 13.43 3.94
C THR A 73 6.32 12.24 4.89
N PHE A 74 7.36 11.40 4.80
CA PHE A 74 7.55 10.30 5.74
C PHE A 74 7.76 10.82 7.16
N LEU A 75 7.03 10.24 8.09
CA LEU A 75 7.22 10.47 9.51
C LEU A 75 8.46 9.73 9.98
N SER A 76 9.21 10.36 10.87
CA SER A 76 10.17 9.68 11.71
C SER A 76 9.54 9.53 13.10
N PRO A 77 9.00 8.36 13.47
CA PRO A 77 8.43 8.15 14.81
C PRO A 77 9.44 8.47 15.92
N ALA A 78 10.73 8.25 15.67
CA ALA A 78 11.82 8.59 16.61
C ALA A 78 12.01 10.10 16.84
N ALA A 79 11.41 10.96 16.02
CA ALA A 79 11.48 12.41 16.20
C ALA A 79 10.42 12.95 17.18
N ASP A 80 9.42 12.14 17.55
CA ASP A 80 8.35 12.54 18.45
C ASP A 80 7.89 11.32 19.27
N ASP A 81 8.34 11.23 20.53
CA ASP A 81 8.05 10.11 21.43
C ASP A 81 6.54 9.85 21.65
N ARG A 82 5.70 10.83 21.31
CA ARG A 82 4.24 10.69 21.40
C ARG A 82 3.67 9.82 20.29
N ARG A 83 4.42 9.60 19.21
CA ARG A 83 4.02 8.88 18.00
C ARG A 83 4.71 7.53 17.97
N GLN A 84 3.94 6.46 17.93
CA GLN A 84 4.46 5.10 17.94
C GLN A 84 3.82 4.30 16.83
N VAL A 85 4.63 3.60 16.04
CA VAL A 85 4.14 2.58 15.12
C VAL A 85 4.05 1.27 15.92
N LEU A 86 2.84 0.76 16.05
CA LEU A 86 2.55 -0.48 16.77
C LEU A 86 3.00 -1.72 15.95
N PRO A 87 3.15 -2.89 16.59
CA PRO A 87 3.61 -4.10 15.89
C PRO A 87 2.74 -4.55 14.71
N ASP A 88 1.46 -4.19 14.70
CA ASP A 88 0.52 -4.48 13.61
C ASP A 88 0.68 -3.50 12.42
N GLY A 89 1.38 -2.39 12.60
CA GLY A 89 1.55 -1.30 11.64
C GLY A 89 0.75 -0.04 11.97
N SER A 90 -0.13 -0.07 12.96
CA SER A 90 -1.00 1.04 13.31
C SER A 90 -0.20 2.21 13.92
N LEU A 91 -0.57 3.45 13.60
CA LEU A 91 0.06 4.65 14.16
C LEU A 91 -0.72 5.14 15.38
N LEU A 92 -0.11 5.03 16.55
CA LEU A 92 -0.63 5.52 17.81
C LEU A 92 -0.07 6.90 18.14
N PHE A 93 -0.96 7.81 18.51
CA PHE A 93 -0.65 9.05 19.21
C PHE A 93 -1.02 8.87 20.68
N THR A 94 -0.06 8.97 21.59
CA THR A 94 -0.34 8.86 23.04
C THR A 94 -1.19 10.04 23.54
N HIS A 95 -0.97 11.24 22.99
CA HIS A 95 -1.81 12.40 23.20
C HIS A 95 -1.73 13.37 22.01
N VAL A 96 -2.89 13.78 21.50
CA VAL A 96 -2.99 14.68 20.34
C VAL A 96 -2.80 16.15 20.76
N VAL A 97 -1.89 16.85 20.08
CA VAL A 97 -1.59 18.26 20.29
C VAL A 97 -2.37 19.12 19.31
N HIS A 98 -3.16 20.04 19.87
CA HIS A 98 -3.90 21.04 19.13
C HIS A 98 -3.98 22.35 19.91
N SER A 99 -3.55 23.44 19.27
CA SER A 99 -3.67 24.80 19.76
C SER A 99 -4.01 25.76 18.62
N LYS A 100 -4.35 27.01 18.95
CA LYS A 100 -4.71 28.03 17.96
C LYS A 100 -3.63 28.27 16.90
N HIS A 101 -2.36 28.21 17.30
CA HIS A 101 -1.20 28.53 16.45
C HIS A 101 -0.38 27.30 16.05
N ASN A 102 -0.61 26.15 16.69
CA ASN A 102 0.18 24.95 16.46
C ASN A 102 -0.72 23.69 16.48
N LYS A 103 -0.75 22.98 15.36
CA LYS A 103 -1.57 21.78 15.13
C LYS A 103 -0.72 20.69 14.44
N PRO A 104 0.34 20.20 15.10
CA PRO A 104 1.35 19.37 14.46
C PRO A 104 0.83 17.96 14.10
N ASP A 105 -0.25 17.52 14.73
CA ASP A 105 -0.86 16.20 14.53
C ASP A 105 -2.05 16.23 13.56
N GLU A 106 -2.64 17.39 13.27
CA GLU A 106 -3.67 17.45 12.23
C GLU A 106 -3.06 17.32 10.84
N GLY A 107 -3.68 16.54 9.97
CA GLY A 107 -3.20 16.37 8.59
C GLY A 107 -3.78 15.15 7.89
N MET A 108 -3.22 14.90 6.71
CA MET A 108 -3.56 13.75 5.86
C MET A 108 -2.49 12.67 6.04
N TYR A 109 -2.90 11.51 6.52
CA TYR A 109 -2.04 10.38 6.83
C TYR A 109 -2.21 9.27 5.80
N GLN A 110 -1.10 8.63 5.44
CA GLN A 110 -1.08 7.50 4.52
C GLN A 110 -0.10 6.45 5.02
N CYS A 111 -0.53 5.19 5.03
CA CYS A 111 0.29 4.06 5.38
C CYS A 111 1.02 3.54 4.13
N VAL A 112 2.31 3.22 4.26
CA VAL A 112 3.14 2.68 3.20
C VAL A 112 3.67 1.33 3.66
N ALA A 113 3.31 0.28 2.94
CA ALA A 113 3.79 -1.07 3.20
C ALA A 113 4.89 -1.41 2.19
N THR A 114 6.07 -1.78 2.68
CA THR A 114 7.26 -2.09 1.88
C THR A 114 7.69 -3.54 2.12
N MET A 115 8.01 -4.23 1.03
CA MET A 115 8.59 -5.56 1.03
C MET A 115 9.77 -5.57 0.04
N ASP A 116 10.96 -5.93 0.50
CA ASP A 116 12.20 -5.83 -0.28
C ASP A 116 12.15 -6.54 -1.64
N SER A 117 11.38 -7.62 -1.75
CA SER A 117 11.23 -8.42 -2.98
C SER A 117 10.16 -7.93 -3.95
N LEU A 118 9.23 -7.06 -3.52
CA LEU A 118 8.08 -6.61 -4.32
C LEU A 118 7.99 -5.08 -4.47
N GLY A 119 8.70 -4.33 -3.63
CA GLY A 119 8.60 -2.87 -3.53
C GLY A 119 7.56 -2.43 -2.51
N SER A 120 6.93 -1.28 -2.77
CA SER A 120 6.03 -0.63 -1.82
C SER A 120 4.64 -0.38 -2.40
N ILE A 121 3.62 -0.54 -1.57
CA ILE A 121 2.23 -0.14 -1.84
C ILE A 121 1.80 0.94 -0.83
N SER A 122 0.88 1.81 -1.23
CA SER A 122 0.35 2.88 -0.38
C SER A 122 -1.14 2.69 -0.15
N SER A 123 -1.59 2.89 1.09
CA SER A 123 -3.01 2.82 1.44
C SER A 123 -3.79 4.02 0.90
N ARG A 124 -5.11 4.02 1.10
CA ARG A 124 -5.90 5.25 1.08
C ARG A 124 -5.35 6.28 2.06
N THR A 125 -5.69 7.53 1.80
CA THR A 125 -5.41 8.65 2.70
C THR A 125 -6.53 8.77 3.73
N ALA A 126 -6.16 9.05 4.97
CA ALA A 126 -7.07 9.29 6.09
C ALA A 126 -6.76 10.62 6.76
N ARG A 127 -7.79 11.37 7.17
CA ARG A 127 -7.62 12.65 7.85
C ARG A 127 -7.68 12.48 9.37
N LEU A 128 -6.69 13.03 10.07
CA LEU A 128 -6.75 13.25 11.51
C LEU A 128 -7.11 14.71 11.77
N SER A 129 -8.26 14.96 12.39
CA SER A 129 -8.71 16.29 12.82
C SER A 129 -8.99 16.29 14.33
N VAL A 130 -8.98 17.47 14.94
CA VAL A 130 -9.31 17.62 16.36
C VAL A 130 -10.65 18.33 16.53
N ALA A 131 -11.51 17.76 17.39
CA ALA A 131 -12.76 18.39 17.78
C ALA A 131 -12.48 19.75 18.41
N GLY A 132 -13.05 20.81 17.85
CA GLY A 132 -13.05 22.12 18.47
C GLY A 132 -13.88 22.06 19.75
N GLN A 133 -13.26 22.31 20.90
CA GLN A 133 -14.02 22.59 22.12
C GLN A 133 -14.75 23.92 21.89
N SER A 134 -15.99 23.84 21.40
CA SER A 134 -16.94 24.91 21.64
C SER A 134 -17.19 24.89 23.14
N HIS A 135 -16.91 26.02 23.81
CA HIS A 135 -17.27 26.19 25.21
C HIS A 135 -18.76 25.84 25.34
N THR A 136 -19.09 24.74 26.00
CA THR A 136 -20.46 24.48 26.41
C THR A 136 -20.82 25.59 27.37
N CYS A 137 -21.73 26.47 26.95
CA CYS A 137 -22.35 27.41 27.85
C CYS A 137 -23.15 26.60 28.87
N SER A 138 -22.81 26.72 30.15
CA SER A 138 -23.60 26.27 31.29
C SER A 138 -24.00 27.48 32.10
#